data_AF-A0A0G0NID3-F1
#
_entry.id   AF-A0A0G0NID3-F1
#
_cell.length_a   1.000
_cell.length_b   1.000
_cell.length_c   1.000
_cell.angle_alpha   90.00
_cell.angle_beta   90.00
_cell.angle_gamma   90.00
#
_symmetry.space_group_name_H-M   'P 1'
#
loop_
_entity.id
_entity.type
_entity.pdbx_description
1 polymer ?
#
loop_
_entity_poly.entity_id
_entity_poly.type
_entity_poly.pdbx_seq_one_letter_code
_entity_poly.pdbx_strand_id
1 'polypeptide(L)'
;MDTTSQQLLIQGFSAFAGAFFAFLFLRLSEFLTKIYQREVKHYNSLVILETQLNEIGGIIHDNIYILPNFRRVITSGNIYFNNLHTLPIDKSHYENLHDLDLINDLFSYFYQLRKINDDIETSTSGYIDIKNALIQKNITPQDYKVNSNLLAQNLVYIEVFLKDLEERTIKLMARIRVQIKKEIPLGTRIQQFFIRTTEGKLNSGDIKKETEKLRKEIEATKAQSQKEIEAALKKHKIQ
;
A
#
# COMPACT_ATOMS: atom_id res chain seq x y z
N MET A 1 10.79 -58.63 46.35
CA MET A 1 9.76 -57.69 45.88
C MET A 1 8.71 -58.49 45.15
N ASP A 2 7.45 -58.29 45.50
CA ASP A 2 6.33 -59.06 44.95
C ASP A 2 6.11 -58.70 43.47
N THR A 3 5.91 -59.72 42.63
CA THR A 3 5.78 -59.57 41.17
C THR A 3 4.60 -58.67 40.78
N THR A 4 3.55 -58.65 41.60
CA THR A 4 2.38 -57.79 41.45
C THR A 4 2.72 -56.31 41.66
N SER A 5 3.58 -55.97 42.62
CA SER A 5 4.00 -54.58 42.85
C SER A 5 4.85 -54.05 41.70
N GLN A 6 5.68 -54.90 41.09
CA GLN A 6 6.47 -54.52 39.91
C GLN A 6 5.58 -54.30 38.68
N GLN A 7 4.56 -55.13 38.46
CA GLN A 7 3.61 -54.95 37.36
C GLN A 7 2.78 -53.67 37.50
N LEU A 8 2.33 -53.34 38.72
CA LEU A 8 1.59 -52.10 38.99
C LEU A 8 2.45 -50.85 38.75
N LEU A 9 3.73 -50.88 39.13
CA LEU A 9 4.67 -49.78 38.86
C LEU A 9 4.92 -49.59 37.36
N ILE A 10 5.09 -50.68 36.61
CA ILE A 10 5.28 -50.62 35.15
C ILE A 10 4.02 -50.07 34.47
N GLN A 11 2.83 -50.57 34.83
CA GLN A 11 1.55 -50.09 34.27
C GLN A 11 1.30 -48.61 34.60
N GLY A 12 1.57 -48.19 35.84
CA GLY A 12 1.48 -46.79 36.26
C GLY A 12 2.44 -45.88 35.49
N PHE A 13 3.69 -46.32 35.31
CA PHE A 13 4.68 -45.57 34.53
C PHE A 13 4.31 -45.49 33.04
N SER A 14 3.82 -46.58 32.44
CA SER A 14 3.35 -46.59 31.06
C SER A 14 2.16 -45.64 30.85
N ALA A 15 1.18 -45.66 31.77
CA ALA A 15 0.03 -44.75 31.72
C ALA A 15 0.45 -43.28 31.89
N PHE A 16 1.34 -43.00 32.85
CA PHE A 16 1.90 -41.66 33.06
C PHE A 16 2.69 -41.17 31.85
N ALA A 17 3.59 -41.98 31.30
CA ALA A 17 4.37 -41.64 30.12
C ALA A 17 3.44 -41.37 28.92
N GLY A 18 2.42 -42.21 28.70
CA GLY A 18 1.41 -41.99 27.67
C GLY A 18 0.69 -40.64 27.83
N ALA A 19 0.20 -40.33 29.03
CA ALA A 19 -0.46 -39.07 29.32
C ALA A 19 0.48 -37.85 29.19
N PHE A 20 1.73 -37.97 29.65
CA PHE A 20 2.76 -36.95 29.54
C PHE A 20 3.08 -36.62 28.08
N PHE A 21 3.31 -37.65 27.24
CA PHE A 21 3.56 -37.45 25.82
C PHE A 21 2.34 -36.90 25.10
N ALA A 22 1.13 -37.37 25.40
CA ALA A 22 -0.09 -36.81 24.83
C ALA A 22 -0.23 -35.32 25.17
N PHE A 23 0.01 -34.92 26.42
CA PHE A 23 0.02 -33.51 26.82
C PHE A 23 1.12 -32.71 26.12
N LEU A 24 2.34 -33.25 26.02
CA LEU A 24 3.46 -32.63 25.31
C LEU A 24 3.12 -32.38 23.83
N PHE A 25 2.59 -33.38 23.13
CA PHE A 25 2.18 -33.28 21.73
C PHE A 25 1.04 -32.28 21.55
N LEU A 26 0.07 -32.26 22.47
CA LEU A 26 -1.01 -31.27 22.45
C LEU A 26 -0.45 -29.85 22.57
N ARG A 27 0.46 -29.61 23.53
CA ARG A 27 1.10 -28.29 23.70
C ARG A 27 1.97 -27.90 22.51
N LEU A 28 2.72 -28.83 21.95
CA LEU A 28 3.51 -28.59 20.74
C LEU A 28 2.60 -28.27 19.55
N SER A 29 1.49 -28.99 19.40
CA SER A 29 0.49 -28.73 18.35
C SER A 29 -0.14 -27.34 18.49
N GLU A 30 -0.56 -26.95 19.69
CA GLU A 30 -1.07 -25.60 19.98
C GLU A 30 -0.04 -24.51 19.63
N PHE A 31 1.22 -24.72 20.02
CA PHE A 31 2.32 -23.79 19.76
C PHE A 31 2.57 -23.63 18.24
N LEU A 32 2.70 -24.74 17.52
CA LEU A 32 2.88 -24.74 16.06
C LEU A 32 1.69 -24.11 15.34
N THR A 33 0.47 -24.38 15.80
CA THR A 33 -0.76 -23.79 15.25
C THR A 33 -0.76 -22.27 15.41
N LYS A 34 -0.37 -21.75 16.58
CA LYS A 34 -0.30 -20.30 16.81
C LYS A 34 0.76 -19.62 15.94
N ILE A 35 1.93 -20.24 15.75
CA ILE A 35 2.97 -19.73 14.85
C ILE A 35 2.43 -19.66 13.42
N TYR A 36 1.85 -20.76 12.93
CA TYR A 36 1.30 -20.82 11.59
C TYR A 36 0.19 -19.77 11.37
N GLN A 37 -0.74 -19.63 12.31
CA GLN A 37 -1.78 -18.59 12.24
C GLN A 37 -1.19 -17.18 12.20
N ARG A 38 -0.10 -16.93 12.96
CA ARG A 38 0.60 -15.65 12.97
C ARG A 38 1.28 -15.36 11.63
N GLU A 39 1.89 -16.35 10.99
CA GLU A 39 2.48 -16.25 9.64
C GLU A 39 1.40 -15.96 8.58
N VAL A 40 0.28 -16.69 8.61
CA VAL A 40 -0.82 -16.48 7.66
C VAL A 40 -1.40 -15.08 7.79
N LYS A 41 -1.64 -14.60 9.02
CA LYS A 41 -2.11 -13.23 9.25
C LYS A 41 -1.14 -12.19 8.70
N HIS A 42 0.16 -12.39 8.94
CA HIS A 42 1.20 -11.51 8.43
C HIS A 42 1.20 -11.44 6.90
N TYR A 43 1.25 -12.61 6.25
CA TYR A 43 1.22 -12.74 4.81
C TYR A 43 -0.01 -12.06 4.20
N ASN A 44 -1.20 -12.31 4.76
CA ASN A 44 -2.43 -11.68 4.30
C ASN A 44 -2.38 -10.16 4.44
N SER A 45 -1.83 -9.64 5.55
CA SER A 45 -1.63 -8.19 5.72
C SER A 45 -0.67 -7.60 4.69
N LEU A 46 0.41 -8.30 4.33
CA LEU A 46 1.30 -7.86 3.26
C LEU A 46 0.57 -7.77 1.91
N VAL A 47 -0.24 -8.77 1.56
CA VAL A 47 -1.02 -8.78 0.30
C VAL A 47 -2.04 -7.64 0.27
N ILE A 48 -2.71 -7.37 1.39
CA ILE A 48 -3.66 -6.25 1.46
C ILE A 48 -2.93 -4.91 1.33
N LEU A 49 -1.78 -4.75 1.99
CA LEU A 49 -0.96 -3.54 1.85
C LEU A 49 -0.46 -3.32 0.42
N GLU A 50 -0.10 -4.38 -0.31
CA GLU A 50 0.26 -4.25 -1.73
C GLU A 50 -0.91 -3.66 -2.53
N THR A 51 -2.12 -4.18 -2.29
CA THR A 51 -3.35 -3.71 -2.97
C THR A 51 -3.63 -2.24 -2.63
N GLN A 52 -3.53 -1.89 -1.36
CA GLN A 52 -3.74 -0.52 -0.88
C GLN A 52 -2.72 0.46 -1.46
N LEU A 53 -1.44 0.11 -1.48
CA LEU A 53 -0.41 0.96 -2.09
C LEU A 53 -0.60 1.11 -3.60
N ASN A 54 -1.12 0.09 -4.28
CA ASN A 54 -1.45 0.17 -5.69
C ASN A 54 -2.59 1.17 -5.94
N GLU A 55 -3.64 1.13 -5.11
CA GLU A 55 -4.74 2.11 -5.16
C GLU A 55 -4.25 3.53 -4.89
N ILE A 56 -3.44 3.72 -3.84
CA ILE A 56 -2.83 5.02 -3.52
C ILE A 56 -1.96 5.50 -4.70
N GLY A 57 -1.16 4.62 -5.30
CA GLY A 57 -0.37 4.91 -6.49
C GLY A 57 -1.21 5.38 -7.67
N GLY A 58 -2.37 4.76 -7.90
CA GLY A 58 -3.33 5.19 -8.91
C GLY A 58 -3.84 6.62 -8.67
N ILE A 59 -4.26 6.93 -7.44
CA ILE A 59 -4.77 8.27 -7.10
C ILE A 59 -3.66 9.34 -7.17
N ILE A 60 -2.43 9.00 -6.75
CA ILE A 60 -1.26 9.88 -6.93
C ILE A 60 -1.06 10.20 -8.41
N HIS A 61 -1.12 9.18 -9.28
CA HIS A 61 -0.96 9.34 -10.72
C HIS A 61 -2.05 10.24 -11.32
N ASP A 62 -3.32 10.02 -10.96
CA ASP A 62 -4.45 10.82 -11.43
C ASP A 62 -4.30 12.29 -11.01
N ASN A 63 -3.91 12.54 -9.76
CA ASN A 63 -3.65 13.89 -9.26
C ASN A 63 -2.50 14.57 -10.03
N ILE A 64 -1.38 13.87 -10.25
CA ILE A 64 -0.26 14.38 -11.05
C ILE A 64 -0.70 14.72 -12.48
N TYR A 65 -1.55 13.88 -13.07
CA TYR A 65 -2.06 14.08 -14.44
C TYR A 65 -2.92 15.36 -14.55
N ILE A 66 -3.80 15.63 -13.59
CA ILE A 66 -4.72 16.78 -13.66
C ILE A 66 -4.06 18.13 -13.29
N LEU A 67 -3.02 18.12 -12.45
CA LEU A 67 -2.39 19.32 -11.89
C LEU A 67 -1.89 20.34 -12.95
N PRO A 68 -1.17 19.93 -14.02
CA PRO A 68 -0.70 20.87 -15.04
C PRO A 68 -1.85 21.61 -15.74
N ASN A 69 -2.91 20.89 -16.10
CA ASN A 69 -4.06 21.48 -16.77
C ASN A 69 -4.87 22.35 -15.81
N PHE A 70 -5.06 21.90 -14.57
CA PHE A 70 -5.72 22.67 -13.51
C PHE A 70 -5.04 24.04 -13.38
N ARG A 71 -3.72 24.05 -13.15
CA ARG A 71 -2.93 25.28 -13.02
C ARG A 71 -3.08 26.19 -14.25
N ARG A 72 -2.95 25.62 -15.46
CA ARG A 72 -3.09 26.37 -16.72
C ARG A 72 -4.45 27.06 -16.86
N VAL A 73 -5.54 26.36 -16.54
CA VAL A 73 -6.90 26.87 -16.68
C VAL A 73 -7.16 28.02 -15.69
N ILE A 74 -6.82 27.84 -14.41
CA ILE A 74 -7.10 28.86 -13.38
C ILE A 74 -6.23 30.11 -13.53
N THR A 75 -4.96 29.95 -13.94
CA THR A 75 -4.05 31.09 -14.21
C THR A 75 -4.48 31.92 -15.43
N SER A 76 -5.22 31.30 -16.36
CA SER A 76 -5.83 31.99 -17.50
C SER A 76 -7.09 32.79 -17.11
N GLY A 77 -7.54 32.71 -15.85
CA GLY A 77 -8.76 33.34 -15.38
C GLY A 77 -10.03 32.51 -15.64
N ASN A 78 -9.88 31.24 -16.01
CA ASN A 78 -11.01 30.35 -16.27
C ASN A 78 -11.29 29.43 -15.08
N ILE A 79 -12.52 28.92 -15.00
CA ILE A 79 -12.94 27.92 -14.01
C ILE A 79 -12.55 26.53 -14.51
N TYR A 80 -11.93 25.75 -13.63
CA TYR A 80 -11.63 24.34 -13.82
C TYR A 80 -12.61 23.49 -13.01
N PHE A 81 -13.04 22.36 -13.57
CA PHE A 81 -14.13 21.56 -12.97
C PHE A 81 -13.65 20.31 -12.24
N ASN A 82 -12.42 19.84 -12.48
CA ASN A 82 -11.89 18.69 -11.76
C ASN A 82 -11.29 19.12 -10.43
N ASN A 83 -11.32 18.20 -9.47
CA ASN A 83 -10.73 18.38 -8.14
C ASN A 83 -9.58 17.40 -7.94
N LEU A 84 -8.70 17.71 -7.00
CA LEU A 84 -7.75 16.75 -6.48
C LEU A 84 -8.46 15.75 -5.57
N HIS A 85 -7.97 14.52 -5.53
CA HIS A 85 -8.49 13.44 -4.71
C HIS A 85 -7.57 13.19 -3.52
N THR A 86 -8.13 13.03 -2.33
CA THR A 86 -7.37 12.62 -1.14
C THR A 86 -6.98 11.14 -1.24
N LEU A 87 -5.86 10.81 -0.62
CA LEU A 87 -5.27 9.48 -0.62
C LEU A 87 -5.83 8.66 0.56
N PRO A 88 -6.32 7.43 0.34
CA PRO A 88 -6.93 6.64 1.40
C PRO A 88 -5.89 6.21 2.45
N ILE A 89 -6.27 6.30 3.73
CA ILE A 89 -5.44 5.87 4.86
C ILE A 89 -6.21 4.80 5.63
N ASP A 90 -5.80 3.55 5.44
CA ASP A 90 -6.22 2.43 6.29
C ASP A 90 -5.01 1.91 7.08
N LYS A 91 -5.20 1.76 8.40
CA LYS A 91 -4.20 1.26 9.36
C LYS A 91 -4.62 -0.07 10.00
N SER A 92 -5.75 -0.63 9.60
CA SER A 92 -6.35 -1.84 10.19
C SER A 92 -5.42 -3.06 10.14
N HIS A 93 -4.47 -3.10 9.20
CA HIS A 93 -3.58 -4.24 8.97
C HIS A 93 -2.29 -4.24 9.80
N TYR A 94 -2.01 -3.17 10.56
CA TYR A 94 -0.72 -3.01 11.24
C TYR A 94 -0.49 -4.04 12.35
N GLU A 95 -1.55 -4.38 13.09
CA GLU A 95 -1.48 -5.31 14.23
C GLU A 95 -0.99 -6.72 13.85
N ASN A 96 -1.09 -7.07 12.58
CA ASN A 96 -0.74 -8.39 12.06
C ASN A 96 0.65 -8.38 11.38
N LEU A 97 1.32 -7.23 11.29
CA LEU A 97 2.70 -7.12 10.80
C LEU A 97 3.70 -7.47 11.91
N HIS A 98 4.78 -8.19 11.54
CA HIS A 98 5.86 -8.53 12.49
C HIS A 98 7.19 -7.83 12.19
N ASP A 99 7.38 -7.31 10.97
CA ASP A 99 8.58 -6.55 10.58
C ASP A 99 8.48 -5.11 11.11
N LEU A 100 9.22 -4.81 12.19
CA LEU A 100 9.28 -3.48 12.80
C LEU A 100 9.81 -2.41 11.85
N ASP A 101 10.76 -2.75 10.98
CA ASP A 101 11.31 -1.78 10.03
C ASP A 101 10.27 -1.42 8.97
N LEU A 102 9.48 -2.40 8.50
CA LEU A 102 8.36 -2.14 7.60
C LEU A 102 7.29 -1.29 8.29
N ILE A 103 6.96 -1.61 9.55
CA ILE A 103 5.96 -0.84 10.32
C ILE A 103 6.39 0.63 10.45
N ASN A 104 7.67 0.88 10.74
CA ASN A 104 8.22 2.24 10.85
C ASN A 104 8.18 2.99 9.51
N ASP A 105 8.53 2.32 8.42
CA ASP A 105 8.45 2.88 7.06
C ASP A 105 7.00 3.24 6.69
N LEU A 106 6.05 2.32 6.96
CA LEU A 106 4.62 2.55 6.75
C LEU A 106 4.15 3.73 7.60
N PHE A 107 4.47 3.77 8.88
CA PHE A 107 4.07 4.88 9.76
C PHE A 107 4.52 6.24 9.22
N SER A 108 5.78 6.32 8.79
CA SER A 108 6.35 7.53 8.17
C SER A 108 5.64 7.90 6.87
N TYR A 109 5.34 6.91 6.03
CA TYR A 109 4.62 7.09 4.78
C TYR A 109 3.17 7.56 4.99
N PHE A 110 2.40 6.93 5.88
CA PHE A 110 1.03 7.35 6.17
C PHE A 110 0.95 8.71 6.87
N TYR A 111 1.97 9.09 7.62
CA TYR A 111 2.09 10.44 8.14
C TYR A 111 2.28 11.48 7.01
N GLN A 112 3.06 11.14 5.97
CA GLN A 112 3.18 11.96 4.76
C GLN A 112 1.86 12.02 3.98
N LEU A 113 1.15 10.90 3.84
CA LEU A 113 -0.18 10.85 3.22
C LEU A 113 -1.17 11.78 3.91
N ARG A 114 -1.18 11.79 5.24
CA ARG A 114 -2.05 12.69 6.00
C ARG A 114 -1.73 14.16 5.70
N LYS A 115 -0.45 14.54 5.70
CA LYS A 115 -0.05 15.93 5.42
C LYS A 115 -0.47 16.39 4.04
N ILE A 116 -0.24 15.57 3.02
CA ILE A 116 -0.63 15.94 1.65
C ILE A 116 -2.14 15.96 1.48
N ASN A 117 -2.90 15.12 2.21
CA ASN A 117 -4.35 15.21 2.24
C ASN A 117 -4.81 16.54 2.84
N ASP A 118 -4.23 16.99 3.95
CA ASP A 118 -4.54 18.29 4.55
C ASP A 118 -4.27 19.44 3.54
N ASP A 119 -3.17 19.37 2.78
CA ASP A 119 -2.82 20.35 1.73
C ASP A 119 -3.77 20.30 0.53
N ILE A 120 -4.17 19.10 0.11
CA ILE A 120 -5.15 18.85 -0.97
C ILE A 120 -6.52 19.40 -0.57
N GLU A 121 -6.99 19.12 0.65
CA GLU A 121 -8.27 19.60 1.16
C GLU A 121 -8.29 21.12 1.29
N THR A 122 -7.21 21.70 1.82
CA THR A 122 -7.05 23.16 1.93
C THR A 122 -7.07 23.82 0.55
N SER A 123 -6.32 23.27 -0.41
CA SER A 123 -6.26 23.82 -1.78
C SER A 123 -7.58 23.66 -2.51
N THR A 124 -8.27 22.54 -2.34
CA THR A 124 -9.57 22.27 -2.96
C THR A 124 -10.65 23.18 -2.38
N SER A 125 -10.69 23.33 -1.06
CA SER A 125 -11.65 24.23 -0.38
C SER A 125 -11.42 25.67 -0.78
N GLY A 126 -10.17 26.15 -0.73
CA GLY A 126 -9.82 27.50 -1.18
C GLY A 126 -10.18 27.75 -2.64
N TYR A 127 -9.99 26.76 -3.52
CA TYR A 127 -10.44 26.86 -4.91
C TYR A 127 -11.95 27.00 -5.03
N ILE A 128 -12.71 26.17 -4.31
CA ILE A 128 -14.17 26.21 -4.31
C ILE A 128 -14.68 27.57 -3.83
N ASP A 129 -14.08 28.13 -2.78
CA ASP A 129 -14.45 29.44 -2.24
C ASP A 129 -14.21 30.56 -3.26
N ILE A 130 -13.03 30.59 -3.89
CA ILE A 130 -12.69 31.59 -4.92
C ILE A 130 -13.62 31.46 -6.14
N LYS A 131 -13.88 30.22 -6.59
CA LYS A 131 -14.80 29.93 -7.70
C LYS A 131 -16.22 30.39 -7.37
N ASN A 132 -16.72 30.06 -6.18
CA ASN A 132 -18.07 30.43 -5.75
C ASN A 132 -18.21 31.94 -5.60
N ALA A 133 -17.21 32.63 -5.05
CA ALA A 133 -17.19 34.08 -4.96
C ALA A 133 -17.27 34.75 -6.34
N LEU A 134 -16.59 34.20 -7.36
CA LEU A 134 -16.70 34.69 -8.74
C LEU A 134 -18.11 34.46 -9.30
N ILE A 135 -18.65 33.24 -9.16
CA ILE A 135 -20.00 32.89 -9.66
C ILE A 135 -21.07 33.79 -9.03
N GLN A 136 -20.95 34.06 -7.73
CA GLN A 136 -21.87 34.91 -6.97
C GLN A 136 -21.63 36.41 -7.20
N LYS A 137 -20.61 36.79 -7.99
CA LYS A 137 -20.20 38.18 -8.26
C LYS A 137 -19.75 38.94 -7.01
N ASN A 138 -19.27 38.23 -5.98
CA ASN A 138 -18.66 38.83 -4.79
C ASN A 138 -17.22 39.34 -5.08
N ILE A 139 -16.58 38.81 -6.11
CA ILE A 139 -15.27 39.25 -6.60
C ILE A 139 -15.32 39.48 -8.12
N THR A 140 -14.42 40.32 -8.64
CA THR A 140 -14.30 40.53 -10.09
C THR A 140 -13.51 39.39 -10.75
N PRO A 141 -13.59 39.22 -12.10
CA PRO A 141 -12.73 38.29 -12.82
C PRO A 141 -11.23 38.57 -12.63
N GLN A 142 -10.85 39.83 -12.41
CA GLN A 142 -9.46 40.20 -12.14
C GLN A 142 -9.01 39.73 -10.75
N ASP A 143 -9.86 39.90 -9.73
CA ASP A 143 -9.60 39.38 -8.38
C ASP A 143 -9.51 37.84 -8.39
N TYR A 144 -10.40 37.17 -9.13
CA TYR A 144 -10.33 35.72 -9.33
C TYR A 144 -8.98 35.30 -9.90
N LYS A 145 -8.48 36.01 -10.92
CA LYS A 145 -7.19 35.70 -11.54
C LYS A 145 -6.02 35.87 -10.55
N VAL A 146 -6.03 36.93 -9.75
CA VAL A 146 -5.01 37.15 -8.71
C VAL A 146 -5.01 36.02 -7.68
N ASN A 147 -6.18 35.69 -7.13
CA ASN A 147 -6.33 34.62 -6.14
C ASN A 147 -5.99 33.24 -6.72
N SER A 148 -6.41 32.98 -7.96
CA SER A 148 -6.11 31.74 -8.69
C SER A 148 -4.62 31.57 -8.97
N ASN A 149 -3.89 32.66 -9.21
CA ASN A 149 -2.44 32.61 -9.39
C ASN A 149 -1.72 32.20 -8.10
N LEU A 150 -2.18 32.68 -6.93
CA LEU A 150 -1.64 32.26 -5.64
C LEU A 150 -1.91 30.78 -5.38
N LEU A 151 -3.15 30.33 -5.62
CA LEU A 151 -3.49 28.91 -5.53
C LEU A 151 -2.65 28.06 -6.50
N ALA A 152 -2.43 28.51 -7.73
CA ALA A 152 -1.64 27.80 -8.71
C ALA A 152 -0.17 27.60 -8.29
N GLN A 153 0.38 28.47 -7.44
CA GLN A 153 1.70 28.29 -6.83
C GLN A 153 1.65 27.17 -5.77
N ASN A 154 0.62 27.14 -4.92
CA ASN A 154 0.42 26.05 -3.96
C ASN A 154 0.31 24.68 -4.64
N LEU A 155 -0.40 24.62 -5.78
CA LEU A 155 -0.50 23.41 -6.58
C LEU A 155 0.85 22.90 -7.11
N VAL A 156 1.86 23.75 -7.29
CA VAL A 156 3.23 23.32 -7.65
C VAL A 156 3.85 22.50 -6.52
N TYR A 157 3.70 22.95 -5.27
CA TYR A 157 4.25 22.24 -4.12
C TYR A 157 3.59 20.87 -3.95
N ILE A 158 2.26 20.80 -4.13
CA ILE A 158 1.51 19.54 -4.15
C ILE A 158 2.03 18.61 -5.26
N GLU A 159 2.23 19.13 -6.49
CA GLU A 159 2.76 18.34 -7.61
C GLU A 159 4.13 17.74 -7.31
N VAL A 160 5.05 18.52 -6.75
CA VAL A 160 6.40 18.05 -6.40
C VAL A 160 6.34 17.00 -5.30
N PHE A 161 5.51 17.22 -4.28
CA PHE A 161 5.36 16.27 -3.19
C PHE A 161 4.75 14.95 -3.66
N LEU A 162 3.72 15.00 -4.51
CA LEU A 162 3.11 13.80 -5.09
C LEU A 162 4.09 12.97 -5.92
N LYS A 163 5.02 13.61 -6.66
CA LYS A 163 6.07 12.89 -7.39
C LYS A 163 7.07 12.18 -6.45
N ASP A 164 7.46 12.81 -5.34
CA ASP A 164 8.29 12.14 -4.32
C ASP A 164 7.53 10.98 -3.67
N LEU A 165 6.23 11.18 -3.41
CA LEU A 165 5.36 10.19 -2.81
C LEU A 165 5.10 8.99 -3.74
N GLU A 166 4.99 9.21 -5.05
CA GLU A 166 4.91 8.16 -6.08
C GLU A 166 6.13 7.23 -5.98
N GLU A 167 7.34 7.80 -5.96
CA GLU A 167 8.58 7.04 -5.84
C GLU A 167 8.67 6.26 -4.53
N ARG A 168 8.22 6.84 -3.41
CA ARG A 168 8.14 6.14 -2.11
C ARG A 168 7.13 5.00 -2.15
N THR A 169 5.99 5.21 -2.79
CA THR A 169 4.94 4.19 -2.96
C THR A 169 5.49 2.99 -3.73
N ILE A 170 6.18 3.24 -4.84
CA ILE A 170 6.82 2.17 -5.65
C ILE A 170 7.87 1.40 -4.82
N LYS A 171 8.70 2.09 -4.03
CA LYS A 171 9.70 1.44 -3.15
C LYS A 171 9.06 0.58 -2.08
N LEU A 172 8.00 1.06 -1.44
CA LEU A 172 7.25 0.30 -0.44
C LEU A 172 6.59 -0.92 -1.06
N MET A 173 5.93 -0.78 -2.21
CA MET A 173 5.37 -1.90 -2.97
C MET A 173 6.43 -2.93 -3.32
N ALA A 174 7.60 -2.49 -3.77
CA ALA A 174 8.72 -3.38 -4.08
C ALA A 174 9.17 -4.18 -2.84
N ARG A 175 9.34 -3.50 -1.69
CA ARG A 175 9.71 -4.14 -0.42
C ARG A 175 8.67 -5.18 -0.01
N ILE A 176 7.39 -4.83 -0.06
CA ILE A 176 6.28 -5.72 0.30
C ILE A 176 6.24 -6.92 -0.63
N ARG A 177 6.34 -6.74 -1.95
CA ARG A 177 6.40 -7.86 -2.92
C ARG A 177 7.55 -8.81 -2.66
N VAL A 178 8.72 -8.29 -2.30
CA VAL A 178 9.87 -9.13 -1.94
C VAL A 178 9.59 -9.90 -0.65
N GLN A 179 8.96 -9.30 0.34
CA GLN A 179 8.55 -9.97 1.58
C GLN A 179 7.51 -11.06 1.33
N ILE A 180 6.45 -10.77 0.57
CA ILE A 180 5.42 -11.74 0.18
C ILE A 180 6.05 -12.98 -0.46
N LYS A 181 7.03 -12.80 -1.35
CA LYS A 181 7.73 -13.93 -2.01
C LYS A 181 8.58 -14.76 -1.03
N LYS A 182 9.11 -14.16 0.03
CA LYS A 182 9.95 -14.83 1.02
C LYS A 182 9.14 -15.46 2.15
N GLU A 183 8.04 -14.84 2.54
CA GLU A 183 7.29 -15.16 3.77
C GLU A 183 6.01 -15.96 3.51
N ILE A 184 5.99 -16.72 2.40
CA ILE A 184 4.92 -17.66 2.10
C ILE A 184 4.83 -18.69 3.24
N PRO A 185 3.65 -18.87 3.89
CA PRO A 185 3.48 -19.77 5.02
C PRO A 185 3.93 -21.21 4.72
N LEU A 186 4.49 -21.90 5.72
CA LEU A 186 5.08 -23.24 5.55
C LEU A 186 4.11 -24.28 4.97
N GLY A 187 2.82 -24.22 5.34
CA GLY A 187 1.79 -25.12 4.81
C GLY A 187 1.59 -25.01 3.29
N THR A 188 1.82 -23.83 2.72
CA THR A 188 1.79 -23.57 1.26
C THR A 188 3.12 -23.90 0.57
N ARG A 189 4.23 -23.98 1.31
CA ARG A 189 5.56 -24.30 0.74
C ARG A 189 5.72 -25.76 0.33
N ILE A 190 4.95 -26.69 0.90
CA ILE A 190 5.00 -28.12 0.51
C ILE A 190 4.57 -28.32 -0.96
N GLN A 191 3.66 -27.46 -1.48
CA GLN A 191 3.33 -27.44 -2.91
C GLN A 191 4.40 -26.76 -3.78
N GLN A 192 5.23 -25.88 -3.22
CA GLN A 192 6.25 -25.09 -3.93
C GLN A 192 7.68 -25.60 -3.74
N PHE A 193 7.89 -26.79 -3.16
CA PHE A 193 9.22 -27.38 -2.91
C PHE A 193 10.08 -27.57 -4.20
N PHE A 194 9.52 -27.32 -5.38
CA PHE A 194 10.23 -27.25 -6.66
C PHE A 194 10.79 -25.86 -7.03
N ILE A 195 10.55 -24.81 -6.23
CA ILE A 195 11.00 -23.44 -6.50
C ILE A 195 11.85 -22.95 -5.33
N ARG A 196 13.17 -22.93 -5.55
CA ARG A 196 14.25 -22.50 -4.64
C ARG A 196 13.87 -21.28 -3.78
N THR A 197 13.67 -21.47 -2.47
CA THR A 197 13.57 -20.37 -1.51
C THR A 197 14.95 -20.01 -0.98
N THR A 198 15.46 -18.86 -1.39
CA THR A 198 16.68 -18.26 -0.82
C THR A 198 16.33 -17.64 0.53
N GLU A 199 16.65 -18.34 1.63
CA GLU A 199 16.63 -17.75 2.96
C GLU A 199 17.71 -16.67 3.06
N GLY A 200 17.29 -15.43 3.27
CA GLY A 200 18.21 -14.32 3.45
C GLY A 200 17.46 -13.05 3.80
N LYS A 201 18.01 -12.30 4.77
CA LYS A 201 17.63 -10.93 5.10
C LYS A 201 17.28 -10.15 3.83
N LEU A 202 16.26 -9.29 3.88
CA LEU A 202 15.89 -8.42 2.75
C LEU A 202 17.13 -7.74 2.18
N ASN A 203 17.56 -8.18 0.99
CA ASN A 203 18.69 -7.60 0.31
C ASN A 203 18.19 -6.34 -0.39
N SER A 204 18.85 -5.21 -0.17
CA SER A 204 18.58 -3.96 -0.89
C SER A 204 18.64 -4.14 -2.41
N GLY A 205 19.45 -5.08 -2.89
CA GLY A 205 19.51 -5.49 -4.29
C GLY A 205 18.21 -6.14 -4.80
N ASP A 206 17.52 -6.93 -3.98
CA ASP A 206 16.24 -7.56 -4.37
C ASP A 206 15.14 -6.49 -4.48
N ILE A 207 15.10 -5.57 -3.51
CA ILE A 207 14.16 -4.44 -3.52
C ILE A 207 14.39 -3.58 -4.76
N LYS A 208 15.64 -3.22 -5.05
CA LYS A 208 15.98 -2.42 -6.24
C LYS A 208 15.55 -3.10 -7.54
N LYS A 209 15.77 -4.41 -7.67
CA LYS A 209 15.30 -5.19 -8.84
C LYS A 209 13.78 -5.16 -8.97
N GLU A 210 13.05 -5.35 -7.87
CA GLU A 210 11.59 -5.31 -7.87
C GLU A 210 11.05 -3.91 -8.16
N THR A 211 11.71 -2.85 -7.68
CA THR A 211 11.39 -1.44 -8.01
C THR A 211 11.52 -1.20 -9.52
N GLU A 212 12.61 -1.63 -10.15
CA GLU A 212 12.78 -1.50 -11.60
C GLU A 212 11.75 -2.32 -12.39
N LYS A 213 11.37 -3.48 -11.87
CA LYS A 213 10.29 -4.29 -12.45
C LYS A 213 8.94 -3.55 -12.37
N LEU A 214 8.59 -3.03 -11.19
CA LEU A 214 7.36 -2.25 -10.97
C LEU A 214 7.30 -1.03 -11.89
N ARG A 215 8.38 -0.27 -12.04
CA ARG A 215 8.45 0.86 -12.97
C ARG A 215 8.11 0.45 -14.41
N LYS A 216 8.65 -0.68 -14.87
CA LYS A 216 8.33 -1.22 -16.20
C LYS A 216 6.87 -1.66 -16.31
N GLU A 217 6.31 -2.28 -15.27
CA GLU A 217 4.89 -2.66 -15.22
C GLU A 217 3.97 -1.42 -15.30
N ILE A 218 4.30 -0.36 -14.56
CA ILE A 218 3.58 0.93 -14.57
C ILE A 218 3.65 1.58 -15.97
N GLU A 219 4.85 1.72 -16.53
CA GLU A 219 5.03 2.32 -17.87
C GLU A 219 4.34 1.51 -18.97
N ALA A 220 4.38 0.16 -18.89
CA ALA A 220 3.67 -0.69 -19.83
C ALA A 220 2.15 -0.50 -19.74
N THR A 221 1.61 -0.41 -18.51
CA THR A 221 0.18 -0.19 -18.26
C THR A 221 -0.25 1.18 -18.79
N LYS A 222 0.55 2.22 -18.55
CA LYS A 222 0.33 3.57 -19.08
C LYS A 222 0.31 3.60 -20.60
N ALA A 223 1.32 3.00 -21.24
CA ALA A 223 1.40 2.92 -22.70
C ALA A 223 0.22 2.14 -23.31
N GLN A 224 -0.24 1.09 -22.63
CA GLN A 224 -1.41 0.32 -23.04
C GLN A 224 -2.70 1.15 -22.93
N SER A 225 -2.93 1.80 -21.79
CA SER A 225 -4.08 2.69 -21.56
C SER A 225 -4.14 3.82 -22.61
N GLN A 226 -3.00 4.45 -22.91
CA GLN A 226 -2.95 5.49 -23.94
C GLN A 226 -3.35 4.96 -25.33
N LYS A 227 -2.87 3.78 -25.73
CA LYS A 227 -3.27 3.15 -27.00
C LYS A 227 -4.76 2.86 -27.05
N GLU A 228 -5.35 2.42 -25.94
CA GLU A 228 -6.79 2.15 -25.84
C GLU A 228 -7.62 3.42 -25.98
N ILE A 229 -7.21 4.51 -25.33
CA ILE A 229 -7.84 5.83 -25.45
C ILE A 229 -7.76 6.33 -26.90
N GLU A 230 -6.58 6.28 -27.53
CA GLU A 230 -6.39 6.71 -28.92
C GLU A 230 -7.22 5.86 -29.89
N ALA A 231 -7.32 4.55 -29.68
CA ALA A 231 -8.18 3.68 -30.46
C ALA A 231 -9.67 4.02 -30.29
N ALA A 232 -10.11 4.34 -29.07
CA ALA A 232 -11.48 4.74 -28.78
C ALA A 232 -11.82 6.10 -29.43
N LEU A 233 -10.94 7.10 -29.32
CA LEU A 233 -11.13 8.41 -29.96
C LEU A 233 -11.28 8.28 -31.48
N LYS A 234 -10.41 7.48 -32.12
CA LYS A 234 -10.50 7.16 -33.56
C LYS A 234 -11.81 6.47 -33.92
N LYS A 235 -12.24 5.48 -33.11
CA LYS A 235 -13.50 4.74 -33.31
C LYS A 235 -14.72 5.65 -33.24
N HIS A 236 -14.71 6.63 -32.33
CA HIS A 236 -15.84 7.53 -32.08
C HIS A 236 -15.77 8.86 -32.85
N LYS A 237 -14.74 9.07 -33.69
CA LYS A 237 -14.52 10.31 -34.46
C LYS A 237 -14.50 11.57 -33.59
N ILE A 238 -14.06 11.44 -32.35
CA ILE A 238 -13.84 12.58 -31.45
C ILE A 238 -12.42 13.05 -31.75
N GLN A 239 -12.31 14.19 -32.44
CA GLN A 239 -11.04 14.88 -32.69
C GLN A 239 -10.66 15.76 -31.51
#